data_AF-A0A3S1QIH7-F1
#
_entry.id   AF-A0A3S1QIH7-F1
#
_cell.length_a   1.000
_cell.length_b   1.000
_cell.length_c   1.000
_cell.angle_alpha   90.00
_cell.angle_beta   90.00
_cell.angle_gamma   90.00
#
_symmetry.space_group_name_H-M   'P 1'
#
loop_
_entity.id
_entity.type
_entity.pdbx_description
1 polymer ?
#
loop_
_entity_poly.entity_id
_entity_poly.type
_entity_poly.pdbx_seq_one_letter_code
_entity_poly.pdbx_strand_id
1 'polypeptide(L)' 'MFTGIVTDVGTVAAVKPLAEGVGLRIDTAYDPETIAIGASISCGGVCL' A
#
# COMPACT_ATOMS: atom_id res chain seq x y z
N MET A 1 10.93 7.54 -3.05
CA MET A 1 10.81 8.97 -2.64
C MET A 1 9.44 9.46 -3.10
N PHE A 2 8.70 10.18 -2.25
CA PHE A 2 7.34 10.63 -2.55
C PHE A 2 7.25 12.16 -2.48
N THR A 3 6.40 12.77 -3.30
CA THR A 3 6.18 14.23 -3.35
C THR A 3 5.00 14.70 -2.50
N GLY A 4 4.17 13.76 -2.00
CA GLY A 4 2.93 14.07 -1.29
C GLY A 4 1.70 14.24 -2.19
N ILE A 5 1.83 14.05 -3.51
CA ILE A 5 0.69 14.03 -4.43
C ILE A 5 0.03 12.64 -4.37
N VAL A 6 -1.23 12.60 -3.94
CA VAL A 6 -2.02 11.36 -3.91
C VAL A 6 -2.56 11.09 -5.31
N THR A 7 -2.32 9.89 -5.81
CA THR A 7 -2.68 9.46 -7.18
C THR A 7 -3.73 8.35 -7.23
N ASP A 8 -4.05 7.73 -6.10
CA ASP A 8 -5.14 6.75 -5.96
C ASP A 8 -5.73 6.79 -4.54
N VAL A 9 -7.00 6.39 -4.39
CA VAL A 9 -7.67 6.16 -3.10
C VAL A 9 -8.05 4.69 -3.01
N GLY A 10 -7.14 3.87 -2.46
CA GLY A 10 -7.35 2.44 -2.28
C GLY A 10 -8.30 2.08 -1.14
N THR A 11 -8.78 0.83 -1.14
CA THR A 11 -9.66 0.28 -0.09
C THR A 11 -8.92 -0.78 0.72
N VAL A 12 -9.00 -0.72 2.06
CA VAL A 12 -8.45 -1.76 2.93
C VAL A 12 -9.35 -3.00 2.84
N ALA A 13 -8.92 -4.00 2.09
CA ALA A 13 -9.67 -5.23 1.86
C ALA A 13 -9.54 -6.23 3.02
N ALA A 14 -8.39 -6.26 3.70
CA ALA A 14 -8.17 -7.09 4.86
C ALA A 14 -7.08 -6.54 5.79
N VAL A 15 -7.21 -6.83 7.08
CA VAL A 15 -6.21 -6.56 8.11
C VAL A 15 -5.90 -7.86 8.84
N LYS A 16 -4.62 -8.24 8.90
CA LYS A 16 -4.14 -9.45 9.56
C LYS A 16 -3.19 -9.09 10.71
N PRO A 17 -3.54 -9.36 11.97
CA PRO A 17 -2.61 -9.24 13.09
C PRO A 17 -1.40 -10.15 12.91
N LEU A 18 -0.20 -9.66 13.25
CA LEU A 18 1.05 -10.42 13.26
C LEU A 18 1.61 -10.46 14.70
N ALA A 19 2.68 -11.23 14.92
CA ALA A 19 3.34 -11.26 16.24
C ALA A 19 3.85 -9.86 16.65
N GLU A 20 4.30 -9.07 15.66
CA GLU A 20 4.57 -7.65 15.79
C GLU A 20 4.04 -6.94 14.54
N GLY A 21 3.26 -5.87 14.74
CA GLY A 21 2.63 -5.12 13.65
C GLY A 21 1.39 -5.78 13.04
N VAL A 22 1.02 -5.33 11.83
CA VAL A 22 -0.15 -5.79 11.08
C VAL A 22 0.18 -5.94 9.59
N GLY A 23 -0.38 -6.97 8.96
CA GLY A 23 -0.40 -7.10 7.51
C GLY A 23 -1.65 -6.44 6.94
N LEU A 24 -1.49 -5.60 5.93
CA LEU A 24 -2.58 -4.93 5.22
C LEU A 24 -2.69 -5.47 3.80
N ARG A 25 -3.93 -5.75 3.36
CA ARG A 25 -4.24 -5.95 1.94
C ARG A 25 -5.05 -4.74 1.47
N ILE A 26 -4.55 -4.05 0.46
CA ILE A 26 -5.15 -2.86 -0.09
C ILE A 26 -5.51 -3.14 -1.55
N ASP A 27 -6.78 -2.99 -1.90
CA ASP A 27 -7.24 -3.01 -3.28
C ASP A 27 -7.00 -1.61 -3.88
N THR A 28 -6.46 -1.56 -5.09
CA THR A 28 -6.01 -0.34 -5.77
C THR A 28 -6.37 -0.39 -7.25
N ALA A 29 -6.46 0.79 -7.88
CA ALA A 29 -6.66 0.91 -9.32
C ALA A 29 -5.37 0.74 -10.14
N TYR A 30 -4.19 0.64 -9.50
CA TYR A 30 -2.94 0.41 -10.22
C TYR A 30 -2.90 -0.96 -10.89
N ASP A 31 -2.24 -1.00 -12.05
CA ASP A 31 -1.96 -2.24 -12.76
C ASP A 31 -0.96 -3.09 -11.95
N PRO A 32 -1.33 -4.31 -11.53
CA PRO A 32 -0.44 -5.19 -10.77
C PRO A 32 0.89 -5.48 -11.47
N GLU A 33 0.96 -5.47 -12.81
CA GLU A 33 2.20 -5.73 -13.54
C GLU A 33 3.24 -4.61 -13.33
N THR A 34 2.80 -3.42 -12.92
CA THR A 34 3.68 -2.28 -12.64
C THR A 34 4.25 -2.29 -11.21
N ILE A 35 3.74 -3.16 -10.33
CA ILE A 35 4.13 -3.21 -8.92
C ILE A 35 5.01 -4.43 -8.68
N ALA A 36 6.32 -4.20 -8.63
CA ALA A 36 7.27 -5.23 -8.24
C ALA A 36 7.19 -5.54 -6.73
N ILE A 37 7.50 -6.78 -6.36
CA ILE A 37 7.71 -7.13 -4.94
C ILE A 37 8.90 -6.34 -4.39
N GLY A 38 8.69 -5.68 -3.25
CA GLY A 38 9.66 -4.76 -2.63
C GLY A 38 9.55 -3.31 -3.10
N ALA A 39 8.60 -2.98 -3.98
CA ALA A 39 8.29 -1.60 -4.33
C ALA A 39 7.74 -0.84 -3.10
N SER A 40 8.15 0.42 -2.95
CA SER A 40 7.67 1.29 -1.88
C SER A 40 6.42 2.05 -2.31
N ILE A 41 5.34 1.94 -1.54
CA ILE A 41 4.07 2.64 -1.79
C ILE A 41 3.66 3.43 -0.54
N SER A 42 3.31 4.70 -0.72
CA SER A 42 2.86 5.55 0.38
C SER A 42 1.38 5.31 0.68
N CYS A 43 1.07 4.65 1.79
CA CYS A 43 -0.28 4.36 2.24
C CYS A 43 -0.65 5.33 3.37
N GLY A 44 -1.50 6.32 3.10
CA GLY A 44 -1.86 7.35 4.08
C GLY A 44 -0.67 8.22 4.54
N GLY A 45 0.36 8.37 3.69
CA GLY A 45 1.57 9.13 4.00
C GLY A 45 2.71 8.28 4.59
N VAL A 46 2.47 7.02 4.95
CA VAL A 46 3.49 6.10 5.46
C VAL A 46 4.08 5.28 4.32
N CYS A 47 5.40 5.30 4.18
CA CYS A 47 6.09 4.40 3.27
C CYS A 47 6.05 2.97 3.85
N LEU A 48 5.49 2.04 3.08
CA LEU A 48 5.47 0.61 3.37
C LEU A 48 6.27 -0.16 2.31
#